data_AF-A0A2N0NV48-F1
#
_entry.id   AF-A0A2N0NV48-F1
#
_cell.length_a   1.000
_cell.length_b   1.000
_cell.length_c   1.000
_cell.angle_alpha   90.00
_cell.angle_beta   90.00
_cell.angle_gamma   90.00
#
_symmetry.space_group_name_H-M   'P 1'
#
loop_
_entity.id
_entity.type
_entity.pdbx_description
1 polymer ?
#
loop_
_entity_poly.entity_id
_entity_poly.type
_entity_poly.pdbx_seq_one_letter_code
_entity_poly.pdbx_strand_id
1 'polypeptide(L)' 'MSCRQGLNQLCYWCGVDGGFADPPENLVAKYKFVFPCCIWCLENGKNHFCQVDMKLKLIKRKEVEPVGAIQQEHDS' A
#
# COMPACT_ATOMS: atom_id res chain seq x y z
N MET A 1 -26.14 7.08 13.55
CA MET A 1 -24.86 7.02 14.29
C MET A 1 -23.82 6.38 13.38
N SER A 2 -22.87 7.16 12.86
CA SER A 2 -21.88 6.68 11.87
C SER A 2 -20.77 5.89 12.58
N CYS A 3 -20.82 4.56 12.51
CA CYS A 3 -19.88 3.66 13.19
C CYS A 3 -18.42 3.70 12.65
N ARG A 4 -18.06 4.69 11.82
CA ARG A 4 -16.77 4.73 11.10
C ARG A 4 -15.69 5.59 11.76
N GLN A 5 -16.00 6.28 12.86
CA GLN A 5 -15.07 7.26 13.46
C GLN A 5 -14.09 6.67 14.50
N GLY A 6 -14.24 5.41 14.91
CA GLY A 6 -13.47 4.82 16.01
C GLY A 6 -12.16 4.10 15.63
N LEU A 7 -11.99 3.64 14.38
CA LEU A 7 -10.83 2.85 14.00
C LEU A 7 -9.54 3.67 13.81
N ASN A 8 -9.66 4.99 13.66
CA ASN A 8 -8.52 5.89 13.52
C ASN A 8 -7.91 6.31 14.88
N GLN A 9 -8.44 5.77 15.99
CA GLN A 9 -8.07 6.15 17.35
C GLN A 9 -7.51 4.98 18.17
N LEU A 10 -7.20 3.85 17.54
CA LEU A 10 -6.65 2.65 18.20
C LEU A 10 -5.38 2.19 17.48
N CYS A 11 -4.36 1.82 18.25
CA CYS A 11 -3.13 1.24 17.71
C CYS A 11 -3.48 -0.02 16.91
N TYR A 12 -3.02 -0.10 15.67
CA TYR A 12 -3.28 -1.25 14.82
C TYR A 12 -2.79 -2.58 15.43
N TRP A 13 -1.71 -2.55 16.21
CA TRP A 13 -1.06 -3.75 16.73
C TRP A 13 -1.62 -4.26 18.05
N CYS A 14 -1.89 -3.37 18.99
CA CYS A 14 -2.30 -3.75 20.35
C CYS A 14 -3.68 -3.23 20.74
N GLY A 15 -4.34 -2.44 19.88
CA GLY A 15 -5.69 -1.94 20.12
C GLY A 15 -5.83 -0.89 21.22
N VAL A 16 -4.73 -0.38 21.78
CA VAL A 16 -4.77 0.69 22.78
C VAL A 16 -5.14 2.02 22.14
N ASP A 17 -5.92 2.82 22.85
CA ASP A 17 -6.22 4.20 22.51
C ASP A 17 -5.14 5.14 23.07
N GLY A 18 -4.68 6.06 22.23
CA GLY A 18 -3.68 7.07 22.61
C GLY A 18 -2.22 6.62 22.58
N GLY A 19 -1.33 7.58 22.88
CA GLY A 19 0.12 7.36 22.86
C GLY A 19 0.66 7.03 21.47
N PHE A 20 0.08 7.61 20.41
CA PHE A 20 0.47 7.36 19.03
C PHE A 20 1.76 8.09 18.66
N ALA A 21 2.65 7.39 17.96
CA ALA A 21 3.80 8.00 17.33
C ALA A 21 3.36 8.66 16.02
N ASP A 22 3.89 9.85 15.75
CA ASP A 22 3.64 10.55 14.51
C ASP A 22 4.10 9.69 13.32
N PRO A 23 3.24 9.46 12.31
CA PRO A 23 3.63 8.74 11.13
C PRO A 23 4.67 9.58 10.37
N PRO A 24 5.77 8.97 9.90
CA PRO A 24 6.78 9.70 9.15
C PRO A 24 6.21 10.20 7.82
N GLU A 25 6.58 11.42 7.44
CA GLU A 25 5.98 12.16 6.32
C GLU A 25 6.03 11.40 4.99
N ASN A 26 7.08 10.60 4.78
CA ASN A 26 7.25 9.77 3.59
C ASN A 26 6.14 8.70 3.45
N LEU A 27 5.59 8.19 4.56
CA LEU A 27 4.49 7.23 4.53
C LEU A 27 3.17 7.93 4.23
N VAL A 28 2.93 9.09 4.85
CA VAL A 28 1.72 9.90 4.61
C VAL A 28 1.65 10.39 3.16
N ALA A 29 2.79 10.75 2.57
CA ALA A 29 2.87 11.18 1.17
C ALA A 29 2.72 10.01 0.16
N LYS A 30 3.02 8.78 0.59
CA LYS A 30 3.04 7.61 -0.29
C LYS A 30 1.77 6.76 -0.21
N TYR A 31 1.13 6.65 0.95
CA TYR A 31 0.03 5.72 1.17
C TYR A 31 -1.27 6.43 1.46
N LYS A 32 -2.38 5.87 0.95
CA LYS A 32 -3.72 6.42 1.16
C LYS A 32 -4.21 6.27 2.59
N PHE A 33 -3.80 5.19 3.25
CA PHE A 33 -4.13 4.93 4.64
C PHE A 33 -2.86 4.59 5.40
N VAL A 34 -2.56 5.38 6.43
CA VAL A 34 -1.53 5.10 7.42
C VAL A 34 -2.25 4.87 8.75
N PHE A 35 -2.20 3.64 9.24
CA PHE A 35 -2.85 3.27 10.50
C PHE A 35 -1.95 3.66 11.68
N PRO A 36 -2.53 4.16 12.78
CA PRO A 36 -1.76 4.61 13.93
C PRO A 36 -1.03 3.45 14.61
N CYS A 37 0.18 3.75 15.10
CA CYS A 37 1.01 2.86 15.90
C CYS A 37 1.35 3.58 17.20
N CYS A 38 1.16 2.93 18.34
CA CYS A 38 1.57 3.50 19.62
C CYS A 38 3.09 3.45 19.79
N ILE A 39 3.64 4.39 20.57
CA ILE A 39 5.08 4.50 20.85
C ILE A 39 5.63 3.18 21.37
N TRP A 40 4.91 2.51 22.27
CA TRP A 40 5.33 1.23 22.81
C TRP A 40 5.49 0.15 21.72
N CYS A 41 4.53 0.04 20.80
CA CYS A 41 4.66 -0.90 19.69
C CYS A 41 5.82 -0.52 18.76
N LEU A 42 6.04 0.77 18.52
CA LEU A 42 7.16 1.25 17.72
C LEU A 42 8.51 0.87 18.34
N GLU A 43 8.68 1.08 19.65
CA GLU A 43 9.88 0.70 20.40
C GLU A 43 10.12 -0.81 20.45
N ASN A 44 9.05 -1.62 20.39
CA ASN A 44 9.12 -3.08 20.27
C ASN A 44 9.38 -3.55 18.82
N GLY A 45 9.76 -2.65 17.92
CA GLY A 45 10.12 -2.97 16.53
C GLY A 45 8.93 -3.16 15.59
N LYS A 46 7.71 -2.78 16.01
CA LYS A 46 6.59 -2.64 15.07
C LYS A 46 6.72 -1.33 14.30
N ASN A 47 5.95 -1.19 13.22
CA ASN A 47 5.95 0.00 12.39
C ASN A 47 4.50 0.38 12.01
N HIS A 48 4.30 1.60 11.52
CA HIS A 48 2.99 2.05 11.02
C HIS A 48 2.51 1.15 9.88
N PHE A 49 1.33 0.57 10.04
CA PHE A 49 0.74 -0.24 8.98
C PHE A 49 0.17 0.68 7.90
N CYS A 50 0.53 0.43 6.64
CA CYS A 50 0.15 1.29 5.51
C CYS A 50 -0.62 0.48 4.47
N GLN A 51 -1.71 1.04 3.95
CA GLN A 51 -2.53 0.39 2.92
C GLN A 51 -2.72 1.32 1.70
N VAL A 52 -2.64 0.70 0.51
CA VAL A 52 -2.75 1.33 -0.82
C VAL A 52 -1.66 2.36 -1.08
N ASP A 53 -0.65 1.96 -1.87
CA ASP A 53 0.36 2.89 -2.40
C ASP A 53 -0.31 3.82 -3.43
N MET A 54 -0.24 5.13 -3.21
CA MET A 54 -0.78 6.12 -4.15
C MET A 54 -0.01 6.13 -5.48
N LYS A 55 1.17 5.52 -5.56
CA LYS A 55 1.92 5.33 -6.82
C LYS A 55 1.35 4.19 -7.68
N LEU A 56 0.07 4.21 -8.01
CA LEU A 56 -0.45 3.52 -9.18
C LEU A 56 -0.26 4.38 -10.44
N LYS A 57 1.01 4.65 -10.77
CA LYS A 57 1.45 4.98 -12.14
C LYS A 57 2.52 3.98 -12.57
N LEU A 58 2.18 2.69 -12.54
CA LEU A 58 2.88 1.72 -13.35
C LEU A 58 1.88 1.09 -14.31
N ILE A 59 1.49 1.85 -15.32
CA ILE A 59 1.14 1.26 -16.61
C ILE A 59 2.47 0.70 -17.16
N LYS A 60 2.94 -0.44 -16.64
CA LYS A 60 3.78 -1.32 -17.43
C LYS A 60 2.83 -2.06 -18.36
N ARG A 61 2.43 -1.40 -19.44
CA ARG A 61 2.10 -2.15 -20.66
C ARG A 61 3.36 -2.99 -20.90
N LYS A 62 3.25 -4.31 -20.73
CA LYS A 62 4.23 -5.18 -21.35
C LYS A 62 4.17 -4.83 -22.84
N GLU A 63 5.20 -4.18 -23.35
CA GLU A 63 5.45 -4.16 -24.78
C GLU A 63 5.55 -5.63 -25.17
N VAL A 64 4.49 -6.15 -25.80
CA VAL A 64 4.58 -7.40 -26.55
C VAL A 64 5.23 -6.99 -27.86
N GLU A 65 6.56 -6.93 -27.86
CA GLU A 65 7.35 -6.84 -29.08
C GLU A 65 7.08 -8.09 -29.96
N PRO A 66 7.12 -7.92 -31.29
CA PRO A 66 6.40 -8.75 -32.24
C PRO A 66 7.12 -10.07 -32.51
N VAL A 67 6.42 -11.20 -32.43
CA VAL A 67 6.94 -12.46 -33.01
C VAL A 67 6.74 -12.38 -34.52
N GLY A 68 7.86 -12.16 -35.21
CA GLY A 68 7.95 -12.03 -36.64
C GLY A 68 7.47 -13.26 -37.41
N ALA A 69 7.07 -12.96 -38.65
CA ALA A 69 7.05 -13.76 -39.86
C ALA A 69 7.36 -15.26 -39.74
N ILE A 70 6.41 -16.07 -40.19
CA ILE A 70 6.71 -17.19 -41.09
C ILE A 70 5.63 -17.21 -42.18
N GLN A 71 5.98 -16.70 -43.37
CA GLN A 71 5.34 -17.12 -44.60
C GLN A 71 5.80 -18.55 -44.88
N GLN A 72 4.86 -19.47 -45.02
CA GLN A 72 5.09 -20.68 -45.78
C GLN A 72 3.96 -20.83 -46.78
N GLU A 73 4.41 -20.99 -48.02
CA GLU A 73 3.65 -21.07 -49.22
C GLU A 73 3.14 -22.50 -49.43
N HIS A 74 2.11 -22.59 -50.29
CA HIS A 74 1.81 -23.70 -51.20
C HIS A 74 1.19 -25.02 -50.71
N ASP A 75 0.11 -25.33 -51.44
CA ASP A 75 -0.31 -26.63 -51.99
C ASP A 75 -1.29 -27.50 -51.21
N SER A 76 -2.59 -27.38 -51.56
CA SER A 76 -3.44 -28.47 -52.10
C SER A 76 -4.83 -27.96 -52.48
#